data_AF-A0A7W0V8Z5-F1
#
_entry.id   AF-A0A7W0V8Z5-F1
#
_cell.length_a   1.000
_cell.length_b   1.000
_cell.length_c   1.000
_cell.angle_alpha   90.00
_cell.angle_beta   90.00
_cell.angle_gamma   90.00
#
_symmetry.space_group_name_H-M   'P 1'
#
loop_
_entity.id
_entity.type
_entity.pdbx_description
1 polymer ?
#
loop_
_entity_poly.entity_id
_entity_poly.type
_entity_poly.pdbx_seq_one_letter_code
_entity_poly.pdbx_strand_id
1 'polypeptide(L)'
;MTGNQYRDLIAAYVHRCYGPFGLIVYTEISLGKTIIGKDRKIDVFIVRASDQKAVALECKYQEVQGSTDEKIPYALEDLQALWIPGCLVYAGEGWSRGILHTLEASRLAARCMPDSTAMMHSPETRELDHVLAATFGLWELVLPNSRRYVPI
;
A
#
# COMPACT_ATOMS: atom_id res chain seq x y z
N MET A 1 10.99 -4.25 13.42
CA MET A 1 10.29 -2.98 13.13
C MET A 1 8.90 -3.02 13.77
N THR A 2 8.39 -1.92 14.32
CA THR A 2 7.00 -1.85 14.82
C THR A 2 6.02 -1.51 13.69
N GLY A 3 4.72 -1.70 13.92
CA GLY A 3 3.70 -1.31 12.93
C GLY A 3 3.74 0.18 12.56
N ASN A 4 3.93 1.06 13.53
CA ASN A 4 4.05 2.51 13.29
C ASN A 4 5.30 2.86 12.48
N GLN A 5 6.45 2.24 12.80
CA GLN A 5 7.68 2.42 12.03
C GLN A 5 7.50 1.96 10.59
N TYR A 6 6.77 0.87 10.37
CA TYR A 6 6.48 0.37 9.03
C TYR A 6 5.56 1.31 8.25
N ARG A 7 4.48 1.82 8.86
CA ARG A 7 3.64 2.88 8.26
C ARG A 7 4.49 4.08 7.84
N ASP A 8 5.35 4.56 8.73
CA ASP A 8 6.17 5.75 8.45
C ASP A 8 7.19 5.48 7.33
N LEU A 9 7.73 4.27 7.25
CA LEU A 9 8.58 3.82 6.13
C LEU A 9 7.81 3.86 4.80
N ILE A 10 6.60 3.31 4.75
CA ILE A 10 5.75 3.34 3.55
C ILE A 10 5.41 4.78 3.18
N ALA A 11 5.00 5.62 4.14
CA ALA A 11 4.68 7.02 3.88
C ALA A 11 5.89 7.80 3.33
N ALA A 12 7.07 7.61 3.92
CA ALA A 12 8.32 8.23 3.46
C ALA A 12 8.70 7.77 2.06
N TYR A 13 8.57 6.47 1.77
CA TYR A 13 8.80 5.90 0.45
C TYR A 13 7.89 6.53 -0.61
N VAL A 14 6.57 6.58 -0.36
CA VAL A 14 5.63 7.20 -1.29
C VAL A 14 5.93 8.68 -1.47
N HIS A 15 6.18 9.40 -0.39
CA HIS A 15 6.52 10.83 -0.47
C HIS A 15 7.77 11.07 -1.33
N ARG A 16 8.82 10.26 -1.13
CA ARG A 16 10.09 10.38 -1.85
C ARG A 16 9.97 10.04 -3.33
N CYS A 17 9.37 8.91 -3.67
CA CYS A 17 9.32 8.40 -5.04
C CYS A 17 8.20 9.04 -5.87
N TYR A 18 7.07 9.39 -5.23
CA TYR A 18 5.86 9.83 -5.92
C TYR A 18 5.49 11.29 -5.66
N GLY A 19 6.06 11.94 -4.66
CA GLY A 19 5.87 13.37 -4.39
C GLY A 19 6.12 14.28 -5.61
N PRO A 20 7.17 14.05 -6.43
CA PRO A 20 7.39 14.81 -7.67
C PRO A 20 6.26 14.71 -8.70
N PHE A 21 5.38 13.70 -8.60
CA PHE A 21 4.22 13.50 -9.47
C PHE A 21 2.92 14.06 -8.88
N GLY A 22 3.04 14.88 -7.84
CA GLY A 22 1.93 15.60 -7.19
C GLY A 22 1.16 14.77 -6.15
N LEU A 23 1.68 13.63 -5.74
CA LEU A 23 1.09 12.82 -4.67
C LEU A 23 1.40 13.44 -3.30
N ILE A 24 0.34 13.69 -2.53
CA ILE A 24 0.39 14.23 -1.17
C ILE A 24 0.05 13.10 -0.21
N VAL A 25 0.89 12.90 0.80
CA VAL A 25 0.78 11.79 1.76
C VAL A 25 0.37 12.33 3.12
N TYR A 26 -0.68 11.73 3.70
CA TYR A 26 -1.14 11.94 5.06
C TYR A 26 -1.00 10.64 5.84
N THR A 27 -0.76 10.72 7.14
CA THR A 27 -0.75 9.57 8.04
C THR A 27 -1.84 9.70 9.09
N GLU A 28 -2.35 8.56 9.55
CA GLU A 28 -3.21 8.47 10.73
C GLU A 28 -4.50 9.31 10.70
N ILE A 29 -5.13 9.44 9.54
CA ILE A 29 -6.36 10.24 9.39
C ILE A 29 -7.61 9.44 9.74
N SER A 30 -8.60 10.09 10.36
CA SER A 30 -9.92 9.49 10.59
C SER A 30 -10.85 9.78 9.41
N LEU A 31 -11.38 8.72 8.78
CA LEU A 31 -12.24 8.83 7.60
C LEU A 31 -13.35 7.77 7.59
N GLY A 32 -14.58 8.19 7.90
CA GLY A 32 -15.75 7.33 7.83
C GLY A 32 -15.79 6.26 8.93
N LYS A 33 -16.53 5.19 8.66
CA LYS A 33 -16.78 4.09 9.62
C LYS A 33 -16.22 2.76 9.09
N THR A 34 -15.76 1.91 10.01
CA THR A 34 -15.45 0.51 9.72
C THR A 34 -16.72 -0.30 9.46
N ILE A 35 -16.59 -1.52 8.95
CA ILE A 35 -17.70 -2.47 8.74
C ILE A 35 -18.45 -2.82 10.03
N ILE A 36 -17.83 -2.59 11.21
CA ILE A 36 -18.45 -2.77 12.54
C ILE A 36 -18.85 -1.44 13.20
N GLY A 37 -18.87 -0.34 12.47
CA GLY A 37 -19.37 0.96 12.92
C GLY A 37 -18.42 1.77 13.80
N LYS A 38 -17.14 1.39 13.94
CA LYS A 38 -16.12 2.20 14.62
C LYS A 38 -15.61 3.31 13.71
N ASP A 39 -15.06 4.38 14.27
CA ASP A 39 -14.36 5.37 13.45
C ASP A 39 -13.16 4.71 12.78
N ARG A 40 -13.11 4.79 11.44
CA ARG A 40 -12.00 4.23 10.69
C ARG A 40 -10.83 5.21 10.74
N LYS A 41 -9.67 4.70 11.16
CA LYS A 41 -8.39 5.38 11.07
C LYS A 41 -7.59 4.74 9.95
N ILE A 42 -7.21 5.53 8.95
CA ILE A 42 -6.39 5.08 7.81
C ILE A 42 -4.92 5.31 8.17
N ASP A 43 -4.09 4.29 8.01
CA ASP A 43 -2.66 4.38 8.31
C ASP A 43 -1.94 5.39 7.40
N VAL A 44 -2.11 5.27 6.07
CA VAL A 44 -1.59 6.23 5.09
C VAL A 44 -2.66 6.57 4.05
N PHE A 45 -2.90 7.85 3.81
CA PHE A 45 -3.82 8.32 2.78
C PHE A 45 -3.06 9.15 1.75
N ILE A 46 -3.25 8.83 0.48
CA ILE A 46 -2.53 9.48 -0.62
C ILE A 46 -3.56 10.11 -1.53
N VAL A 47 -3.37 11.38 -1.89
CA VAL A 47 -4.23 12.11 -2.82
C VAL A 47 -3.39 12.94 -3.77
N ARG A 48 -3.83 13.08 -5.02
CA ARG A 48 -3.23 14.00 -5.98
C ARG A 48 -4.12 15.22 -6.16
N ALA A 49 -3.57 16.40 -5.87
CA ALA A 49 -4.36 17.64 -5.84
C ALA A 49 -5.02 17.98 -7.18
N SER A 50 -4.35 17.68 -8.30
CA SER A 50 -4.80 18.08 -9.64
C SER A 50 -6.07 17.38 -10.13
N ASP A 51 -6.32 16.13 -9.71
CA ASP A 51 -7.47 15.35 -10.16
C ASP A 51 -8.23 14.65 -9.04
N GLN A 52 -7.85 14.90 -7.77
CA GLN A 52 -8.49 14.37 -6.56
C GLN A 52 -8.59 12.84 -6.51
N LYS A 53 -7.81 12.12 -7.34
CA LYS A 53 -7.66 10.68 -7.17
C LYS A 53 -6.97 10.42 -5.84
N ALA A 54 -7.41 9.36 -5.17
CA ALA A 54 -6.90 9.00 -3.86
C ALA A 54 -6.85 7.48 -3.68
N VAL A 55 -6.01 7.04 -2.75
CA VAL A 55 -5.94 5.66 -2.26
C VAL A 55 -5.64 5.68 -0.77
N ALA A 56 -6.29 4.77 -0.04
CA ALA A 56 -6.00 4.50 1.35
C ALA A 56 -5.10 3.26 1.47
N LEU A 57 -4.10 3.32 2.32
CA LEU A 57 -3.25 2.20 2.67
C LEU A 57 -3.45 1.82 4.14
N GLU A 58 -3.60 0.53 4.40
CA GLU A 58 -3.50 -0.08 5.72
C GLU A 58 -2.16 -0.81 5.81
N CYS A 59 -1.32 -0.48 6.80
CA CYS A 59 0.04 -1.01 6.89
C CYS A 59 0.11 -2.13 7.93
N LYS A 60 0.54 -3.33 7.53
CA LYS A 60 0.75 -4.46 8.44
C LYS A 60 2.13 -5.06 8.28
N TYR A 61 2.89 -5.10 9.37
CA TYR A 61 4.19 -5.74 9.43
C TYR A 61 4.19 -6.83 10.50
N GLN A 62 4.72 -8.00 10.15
CA GLN A 62 4.82 -9.14 11.06
C GLN A 62 6.16 -9.84 10.91
N GLU A 63 7.05 -9.66 11.88
CA GLU A 63 8.35 -10.33 11.91
C GLU A 63 8.25 -11.76 12.45
N VAL A 64 7.42 -11.96 13.47
CA VAL A 64 7.19 -13.24 14.15
C VAL A 64 5.69 -13.53 14.15
N GLN A 65 5.32 -14.80 14.09
CA GLN A 65 3.93 -15.22 14.13
C GLN A 65 3.20 -14.66 15.35
N GLY A 66 2.01 -14.11 15.11
CA GLY A 66 1.21 -13.50 16.17
C GLY A 66 -0.23 -13.23 15.75
N SER A 67 -0.94 -12.45 16.56
CA SER A 67 -2.38 -12.19 16.40
C SER A 67 -2.74 -11.26 15.25
N THR A 68 -1.77 -10.75 14.50
CA THR A 68 -2.06 -9.93 13.32
C THR A 68 -2.71 -10.76 12.21
N ASP A 69 -2.36 -12.04 12.09
CA ASP A 69 -3.02 -13.01 11.21
C ASP A 69 -4.56 -13.02 11.36
N GLU A 70 -5.04 -13.02 12.60
CA GLU A 70 -6.48 -13.07 12.93
C GLU A 70 -7.24 -11.82 12.45
N LYS A 71 -6.53 -10.71 12.22
CA LYS A 71 -7.11 -9.42 11.86
C LYS A 71 -7.13 -9.16 10.37
N ILE A 72 -6.38 -9.92 9.56
CA ILE A 72 -6.26 -9.70 8.12
C ILE A 72 -7.60 -9.79 7.38
N PRO A 73 -8.47 -10.79 7.62
CA PRO A 73 -9.75 -10.87 6.94
C PRO A 73 -10.60 -9.61 7.16
N TYR A 74 -10.70 -9.15 8.40
CA TYR A 74 -11.43 -7.93 8.75
C TYR A 74 -10.81 -6.68 8.12
N ALA A 75 -9.48 -6.58 8.09
CA ALA A 75 -8.79 -5.45 7.48
C ALA A 75 -9.07 -5.37 5.97
N LEU A 76 -9.09 -6.51 5.28
CA LEU A 76 -9.42 -6.59 3.84
C LEU A 76 -10.89 -6.21 3.58
N GLU A 77 -11.83 -6.69 4.39
CA GLU A 77 -13.24 -6.29 4.30
C GLU A 77 -13.43 -4.79 4.58
N ASP A 78 -12.69 -4.23 5.54
CA ASP A 78 -12.72 -2.81 5.85
C ASP A 78 -12.22 -1.95 4.69
N LEU A 79 -11.14 -2.37 4.02
CA LEU A 79 -10.64 -1.71 2.82
C LEU A 79 -11.61 -1.81 1.66
N GLN A 80 -12.30 -2.95 1.51
CA GLN A 80 -13.32 -3.12 0.47
C GLN A 80 -14.53 -2.20 0.68
N ALA A 81 -14.84 -1.83 1.92
CA ALA A 81 -15.93 -0.94 2.28
C ALA A 81 -15.59 0.56 2.13
N LEU A 82 -14.40 0.92 1.64
CA LEU A 82 -14.04 2.31 1.35
C LEU A 82 -14.71 2.83 0.07
N TRP A 83 -15.01 4.13 0.07
CA TRP A 83 -15.51 4.86 -1.10
C TRP A 83 -14.41 5.20 -2.13
N ILE A 84 -13.17 4.91 -1.77
CA ILE A 84 -11.97 5.07 -2.61
C ILE A 84 -11.22 3.74 -2.65
N PRO A 85 -10.29 3.55 -3.59
CA PRO A 85 -9.39 2.41 -3.56
C PRO A 85 -8.70 2.26 -2.20
N GLY A 86 -8.67 1.02 -1.70
CA GLY A 86 -7.96 0.62 -0.48
C GLY A 86 -6.93 -0.46 -0.79
N CYS A 87 -5.78 -0.43 -0.13
CA CYS A 87 -4.73 -1.44 -0.26
C CYS A 87 -4.11 -1.78 1.10
N LEU A 88 -4.03 -3.06 1.43
CA LEU A 88 -3.29 -3.58 2.57
C LEU A 88 -1.84 -3.77 2.14
N VAL A 89 -0.97 -2.93 2.65
CA VAL A 89 0.47 -2.99 2.37
C VAL A 89 1.13 -3.82 3.46
N TYR A 90 1.80 -4.89 3.08
CA TYR A 90 2.37 -5.84 4.05
C TYR A 90 3.83 -6.21 3.80
N ALA A 91 4.52 -6.57 4.89
CA ALA A 91 5.89 -7.07 4.90
C ALA A 91 6.20 -7.90 6.16
N GLY A 92 7.43 -8.40 6.24
CA GLY A 92 7.89 -9.30 7.29
C GLY A 92 7.69 -10.77 6.94
N GLU A 93 8.35 -11.65 7.69
CA GLU A 93 8.41 -13.09 7.42
C GLU A 93 7.53 -13.93 8.37
N GLY A 94 6.95 -13.30 9.39
CA GLY A 94 6.24 -13.99 10.47
C GLY A 94 4.82 -14.42 10.16
N TRP A 95 4.34 -14.26 8.94
CA TRP A 95 2.96 -14.57 8.55
C TRP A 95 2.70 -16.08 8.51
N SER A 96 1.52 -16.55 8.93
CA SER A 96 1.15 -17.94 8.62
C SER A 96 0.95 -18.14 7.11
N ARG A 97 1.20 -19.38 6.66
CA ARG A 97 1.04 -19.75 5.25
C ARG A 97 -0.36 -19.49 4.71
N GLY A 98 -1.41 -19.70 5.53
CA GLY A 98 -2.79 -19.45 5.12
C GLY A 98 -3.03 -17.98 4.81
N ILE A 99 -2.57 -17.09 5.71
CA ILE A 99 -2.69 -15.64 5.53
C ILE A 99 -1.82 -15.12 4.39
N LEU A 100 -0.59 -15.64 4.21
CA LEU A 100 0.23 -15.30 3.04
C LEU A 100 -0.49 -15.63 1.73
N HIS A 101 -1.07 -16.82 1.62
CA HIS A 101 -1.85 -17.19 0.44
C HIS A 101 -3.05 -16.25 0.22
N THR A 102 -3.73 -15.83 1.28
CA THR A 102 -4.83 -14.85 1.18
C THR A 102 -4.33 -13.51 0.68
N LEU A 103 -3.22 -13.00 1.22
CA LEU A 103 -2.64 -11.72 0.85
C LEU A 103 -2.12 -11.74 -0.59
N GLU A 104 -1.34 -12.76 -0.96
CA GLU A 104 -0.77 -12.92 -2.31
C GLU A 104 -1.84 -13.07 -3.41
N ALA A 105 -3.01 -13.64 -3.06
CA ALA A 105 -4.13 -13.79 -3.99
C ALA A 105 -5.06 -12.56 -4.01
N SER A 106 -4.90 -11.60 -3.08
CA SER A 106 -5.84 -10.50 -2.91
C SER A 106 -5.52 -9.32 -3.84
N ARG A 107 -6.53 -8.87 -4.59
CA ARG A 107 -6.45 -7.60 -5.35
C ARG A 107 -6.35 -6.35 -4.46
N LEU A 108 -6.56 -6.50 -3.16
CA LEU A 108 -6.53 -5.43 -2.16
C LEU A 108 -5.27 -5.47 -1.33
N ALA A 109 -4.27 -6.30 -1.66
CA ALA A 109 -3.02 -6.37 -0.91
C ALA A 109 -1.81 -6.17 -1.84
N ALA A 110 -0.73 -5.64 -1.27
CA ALA A 110 0.55 -5.48 -1.94
C ALA A 110 1.69 -5.72 -0.96
N ARG A 111 2.60 -6.62 -1.30
CA ARG A 111 3.85 -6.77 -0.56
C ARG A 111 4.75 -5.57 -0.87
N CYS A 112 5.23 -4.89 0.17
CA CYS A 112 6.14 -3.76 0.00
C CYS A 112 7.13 -3.65 1.15
N MET A 113 8.43 -3.73 0.86
CA MET A 113 9.48 -3.44 1.83
C MET A 113 10.52 -2.50 1.22
N PRO A 114 10.35 -1.18 1.37
CA PRO A 114 11.33 -0.22 0.89
C PRO A 114 12.66 -0.36 1.63
N ASP A 115 13.77 -0.22 0.90
CA ASP A 115 15.07 0.01 1.51
C ASP A 115 15.07 1.41 2.17
N SER A 116 15.28 1.44 3.48
CA SER A 116 15.20 2.67 4.28
C SER A 116 16.30 3.68 3.99
N THR A 117 17.40 3.26 3.36
CA THR A 117 18.52 4.11 2.97
C THR A 117 18.39 4.61 1.53
N ALA A 118 18.06 3.72 0.60
CA ALA A 118 17.96 4.07 -0.82
C ALA A 118 16.66 4.84 -1.12
N MET A 119 15.53 4.39 -0.58
CA MET A 119 14.19 4.93 -0.88
C MET A 119 13.94 5.10 -2.39
N MET A 120 14.13 3.99 -3.13
CA MET A 120 13.98 3.91 -4.59
C MET A 120 13.11 2.72 -4.98
N HIS A 121 12.60 2.72 -6.21
CA HIS A 121 11.91 1.56 -6.77
C HIS A 121 12.81 0.33 -6.79
N SER A 122 12.26 -0.81 -6.38
CA SER A 122 12.95 -2.10 -6.36
C SER A 122 11.95 -3.26 -6.57
N PRO A 123 12.43 -4.49 -6.79
CA PRO A 123 11.55 -5.66 -6.83
C PRO A 123 10.66 -5.81 -5.59
N GLU A 124 11.15 -5.36 -4.42
CA GLU A 124 10.47 -5.42 -3.13
C GLU A 124 9.41 -4.32 -2.94
N THR A 125 9.36 -3.31 -3.81
CA THR A 125 8.34 -2.25 -3.81
C THR A 125 7.33 -2.38 -4.95
N ARG A 126 7.61 -3.27 -5.90
CA ARG A 126 6.92 -3.40 -7.20
C ARG A 126 5.40 -3.51 -7.09
N GLU A 127 4.87 -4.23 -6.09
CA GLU A 127 3.42 -4.41 -5.97
C GLU A 127 2.72 -3.12 -5.54
N LEU A 128 3.29 -2.39 -4.57
CA LEU A 128 2.76 -1.06 -4.20
C LEU A 128 2.94 -0.07 -5.35
N ASP A 129 4.07 -0.13 -6.06
CA ASP A 129 4.32 0.70 -7.23
C ASP A 129 3.25 0.50 -8.31
N HIS A 130 2.86 -0.75 -8.55
CA HIS A 130 1.77 -1.08 -9.46
C HIS A 130 0.43 -0.47 -8.99
N VAL A 131 0.08 -0.59 -7.71
CA VAL A 131 -1.16 0.00 -7.16
C VAL A 131 -1.19 1.52 -7.34
N LEU A 132 -0.07 2.20 -7.06
CA LEU A 132 0.04 3.65 -7.23
C LEU A 132 -0.01 4.06 -8.71
N ALA A 133 0.71 3.35 -9.58
CA ALA A 133 0.67 3.60 -11.01
C ALA A 133 -0.74 3.42 -11.59
N ALA A 134 -1.45 2.37 -11.20
CA ALA A 134 -2.82 2.11 -11.64
C ALA A 134 -3.81 3.17 -11.15
N THR A 135 -3.70 3.57 -9.88
CA THR A 135 -4.58 4.58 -9.27
C THR A 135 -4.37 5.95 -9.92
N PHE A 136 -3.11 6.38 -10.03
CA PHE A 136 -2.77 7.74 -10.45
C PHE A 136 -2.42 7.86 -11.94
N GLY A 137 -2.44 6.77 -12.70
CA GLY A 137 -2.04 6.78 -14.12
C GLY A 137 -0.56 7.09 -14.33
N LEU A 138 0.31 6.61 -13.43
CA LEU A 138 1.77 6.85 -13.46
C LEU A 138 2.53 5.67 -14.07
N TRP A 139 2.00 5.12 -15.17
CA TRP A 139 2.50 3.89 -15.79
C TRP A 139 3.96 3.97 -16.25
N GLU A 140 4.42 5.15 -16.67
CA GLU A 140 5.81 5.39 -17.08
C GLU A 140 6.85 5.12 -15.97
N LEU A 141 6.43 5.10 -14.69
CA LEU A 141 7.32 4.79 -13.56
C LEU A 141 7.55 3.28 -13.37
N VAL A 142 6.63 2.45 -13.85
CA VAL A 142 6.64 1.00 -13.61
C VAL A 142 6.79 0.19 -14.89
N LEU A 143 6.47 0.77 -16.04
CA LEU A 143 6.66 0.14 -17.34
C LEU A 143 8.02 0.53 -17.92
N PRO A 144 8.95 -0.42 -18.07
CA PRO A 144 10.26 -0.11 -18.64
C PRO A 144 10.13 0.18 -20.14
N ASN A 145 10.61 1.35 -20.56
CA ASN A 145 10.64 1.75 -21.98
C ASN A 145 11.34 0.73 -22.89
N SER A 146 12.30 -0.03 -22.37
CA SER A 146 12.99 -1.12 -23.10
C SER A 146 12.07 -2.29 -23.48
N ARG A 147 10.87 -2.40 -22.89
CA ARG A 147 9.86 -3.41 -23.22
C ARG A 147 8.75 -2.87 -24.13
N ARG A 148 8.82 -1.61 -24.55
CA ARG A 148 7.85 -1.03 -25.49
C ARG A 148 7.93 -1.79 -26.81
N TYR A 149 6.78 -2.33 -27.26
CA TYR A 149 6.70 -2.99 -28.55
C TYR A 149 7.04 -2.02 -29.68
N VAL A 150 7.89 -2.46 -30.61
CA VAL A 150 8.25 -1.73 -31.83
C VAL A 150 7.82 -2.60 -33.01
N PRO A 151 6.89 -2.13 -33.85
CA PRO A 151 6.49 -2.89 -35.04
C PRO A 151 7.67 -3.01 -36.02
N ILE A 152 7.72 -4.15 -36.70
CA ILE A 152 8.69 -4.44 -37.77
C ILE A 152 8.16 -3.89 -39.09
#